data_AF-A0AAD9KPR4-F1
#
_entry.id   AF-A0AAD9KPR4-F1
#
_cell.length_a   1.000
_cell.length_b   1.000
_cell.length_c   1.000
_cell.angle_alpha   90.00
_cell.angle_beta   90.00
_cell.angle_gamma   90.00
#
_symmetry.space_group_name_H-M   'P 1'
#
loop_
_entity.id
_entity.type
_entity.pdbx_description
1 polymer ?
#
loop_
_entity_poly.entity_id
_entity_poly.type
_entity_poly.pdbx_seq_one_letter_code
_entity_poly.pdbx_strand_id
1 'polypeptide(L)'
;MFGWNHSSDVALPRLSHSNLTAHQQSSRKTSLRDSKPDTDHQLSRRPIKPTDQNLIRVHGADHVYTTVKLPMDCTVHQVISHVKRKLSLGNDHILCEVKSTGERVVFKENDLCITPGLSINGRLFIVMVDHQESLTPLPEQEGPSICTSGVIEMLSSRDIAYELTLYDWELLNCVHEYELIYLVFGRSNFGKITANLDLLLRRFNEVQFWVITEMCLTSNISKRLLLLRKFIKIAAACKEHHNLNSFFAIVMGLSNIAVSRLSQTWEKMFADFEMAMDPSRNHRLYRLSVAKLEPPIIPFMPLLMKDMTFTHEGNKTYFSSLVNFEKMTLRTVRYCRSRPIDLDSPQSTKMSQDARDYVRNLRVIDNQRRLTQLSHKLEARRS
;
A
#
# COMPACT_ATOMS: atom_id res chain seq x y z
N MET A 1 7.68 21.35 60.03
CA MET A 1 9.15 21.44 60.00
C MET A 1 9.54 21.62 58.54
N PHE A 2 9.62 22.88 58.09
CA PHE A 2 10.86 23.67 57.93
C PHE A 2 11.74 23.11 56.79
N GLY A 3 12.10 23.80 55.72
CA GLY A 3 11.84 25.15 55.21
C GLY A 3 12.79 25.41 54.00
N TRP A 4 12.33 26.14 52.96
CA TRP A 4 12.80 27.48 52.49
C TRP A 4 14.32 27.54 52.10
N ASN A 5 14.84 28.15 51.02
CA ASN A 5 14.42 29.21 50.09
C ASN A 5 15.45 29.32 48.91
N HIS A 6 15.08 29.74 47.67
CA HIS A 6 15.29 31.07 47.01
C HIS A 6 16.75 31.64 47.07
N SER A 7 17.36 32.33 46.10
CA SER A 7 16.96 33.01 44.84
C SER A 7 18.21 33.60 44.14
N SER A 8 18.11 33.89 42.83
CA SER A 8 18.64 35.05 42.07
C SER A 8 20.13 35.45 42.12
N ASP A 9 20.80 35.73 41.00
CA ASP A 9 20.74 37.02 40.26
C ASP A 9 21.79 37.16 39.13
N VAL A 10 21.46 38.07 38.21
CA VAL A 10 22.11 38.45 36.93
C VAL A 10 23.17 39.53 37.12
N ALA A 11 24.26 39.54 36.32
CA ALA A 11 25.02 40.76 36.01
C ALA A 11 25.83 40.68 34.69
N LEU A 12 25.64 41.71 33.84
CA LEU A 12 26.44 42.07 32.66
C LEU A 12 27.73 42.82 33.05
N PRO A 13 28.69 42.98 32.12
CA PRO A 13 29.33 44.30 31.97
C PRO A 13 29.48 44.80 30.52
N ARG A 14 29.63 46.13 30.43
CA ARG A 14 29.66 47.00 29.24
C ARG A 14 31.07 47.25 28.66
N LEU A 15 31.10 47.42 27.33
CA LEU A 15 31.79 48.39 26.46
C LEU A 15 33.22 48.91 26.76
N SER A 16 34.04 48.93 25.70
CA SER A 16 35.03 49.98 25.43
C SER A 16 35.13 50.32 23.93
N HIS A 17 35.39 51.60 23.64
CA HIS A 17 35.29 52.29 22.35
C HIS A 17 36.58 52.32 21.52
N SER A 18 36.46 52.44 20.19
CA SER A 18 37.22 53.37 19.28
C SER A 18 36.92 53.00 17.81
N ASN A 19 36.19 53.80 17.03
CA ASN A 19 36.54 55.02 16.28
C ASN A 19 37.05 54.80 14.83
N LEU A 20 36.33 55.44 13.89
CA LEU A 20 36.77 56.11 12.64
C LEU A 20 36.65 55.42 11.25
N THR A 21 35.69 55.97 10.48
CA THR A 21 35.74 56.48 9.09
C THR A 21 35.96 55.55 7.87
N ALA A 22 34.84 55.30 7.19
CA ALA A 22 34.48 55.55 5.78
C ALA A 22 35.52 55.53 4.61
N HIS A 23 35.13 54.72 3.62
CA HIS A 23 35.19 54.88 2.14
C HIS A 23 36.51 54.76 1.36
N GLN A 24 36.62 53.65 0.61
CA GLN A 24 37.05 53.66 -0.79
C GLN A 24 36.33 52.55 -1.58
N GLN A 25 35.68 52.94 -2.69
CA GLN A 25 35.07 52.04 -3.68
C GLN A 25 36.16 51.34 -4.52
N SER A 26 36.01 50.04 -4.78
CA SER A 26 36.41 49.46 -6.07
C SER A 26 35.70 48.14 -6.36
N SER A 27 35.23 48.05 -7.59
CA SER A 27 34.47 47.00 -8.27
C SER A 27 35.10 45.59 -8.23
N ARG A 28 34.27 44.53 -8.13
CA ARG A 28 34.06 43.49 -9.18
C ARG A 28 33.42 42.19 -8.67
N LYS A 29 32.51 41.68 -9.50
CA LYS A 29 32.01 40.29 -9.68
C LYS A 29 30.98 39.77 -8.67
N THR A 30 29.72 40.00 -9.02
CA THR A 30 28.58 39.13 -8.72
C THR A 30 28.85 37.72 -9.26
N SER A 31 29.17 36.78 -8.37
CA SER A 31 29.06 35.35 -8.66
C SER A 31 27.64 34.91 -8.30
N LEU A 32 26.80 34.78 -9.33
CA LEU A 32 25.57 34.01 -9.24
C LEU A 32 25.97 32.56 -8.96
N ARG A 33 25.92 32.16 -7.68
CA ARG A 33 25.82 30.74 -7.36
C ARG A 33 24.41 30.32 -7.73
N ASP A 34 24.29 29.69 -8.90
CA ASP A 34 23.15 28.85 -9.23
C ASP A 34 22.95 27.84 -8.10
N SER A 35 21.98 28.11 -7.24
CA SER A 35 21.42 27.12 -6.33
C SER A 35 20.73 26.07 -7.20
N LYS A 36 21.42 24.96 -7.46
CA LYS A 36 20.78 23.74 -7.98
C LYS A 36 19.64 23.40 -7.03
N PRO A 37 18.43 23.12 -7.52
CA PRO A 37 17.37 22.63 -6.66
C PRO A 37 17.79 21.25 -6.13
N ASP A 38 17.68 21.03 -4.82
CA ASP A 38 17.84 19.73 -4.18
C ASP A 38 16.94 18.70 -4.89
N THR A 39 17.56 17.83 -5.69
CA THR A 39 16.88 16.79 -6.47
C THR A 39 16.42 15.59 -5.63
N ASP A 40 16.78 15.52 -4.34
CA ASP A 40 16.43 14.38 -3.48
C ASP A 40 15.00 14.45 -2.89
N HIS A 41 14.37 15.63 -2.86
CA HIS A 41 13.00 15.78 -2.32
C HIS A 41 11.88 15.62 -3.37
N GLN A 42 12.21 15.31 -4.63
CA GLN A 42 11.21 15.26 -5.72
C GLN A 42 10.43 13.93 -5.86
N LEU A 43 10.71 12.90 -5.05
CA LEU A 43 10.11 11.57 -5.20
C LEU A 43 9.15 11.17 -4.07
N SER A 44 8.76 12.09 -3.18
CA SER A 44 7.77 11.80 -2.16
C SER A 44 6.37 11.75 -2.77
N ARG A 45 5.64 10.64 -2.58
CA ARG A 45 4.25 10.51 -3.02
C ARG A 45 3.39 11.59 -2.34
N ARG A 46 2.69 12.39 -3.15
CA ARG A 46 1.72 13.37 -2.65
C ARG A 46 0.33 12.73 -2.47
N PRO A 47 -0.48 13.16 -1.48
CA PRO A 47 -1.84 12.70 -1.34
C PRO A 47 -2.68 13.02 -2.59
N ILE A 48 -3.45 12.04 -3.05
CA ILE A 48 -4.40 12.19 -4.15
C ILE A 48 -5.59 13.02 -3.67
N LYS A 49 -5.94 14.05 -4.44
CA LYS A 49 -7.04 14.97 -4.16
C LYS A 49 -8.26 14.69 -5.05
N PRO A 50 -9.48 15.06 -4.62
CA PRO A 50 -10.69 14.93 -5.43
C PRO A 50 -10.57 15.52 -6.84
N THR A 51 -9.95 16.70 -6.93
CA THR A 51 -9.80 17.47 -8.17
C THR A 51 -8.66 16.98 -9.08
N ASP A 52 -7.86 16.02 -8.62
CA ASP A 52 -6.75 15.49 -9.43
C ASP A 52 -7.30 14.78 -10.67
N GLN A 53 -6.61 14.99 -11.80
CA GLN A 53 -7.03 14.43 -13.07
C GLN A 53 -6.64 12.94 -13.16
N ASN A 54 -7.63 12.09 -13.38
CA ASN A 54 -7.51 10.66 -13.54
C ASN A 54 -7.62 10.28 -15.02
N LEU A 55 -6.66 9.51 -15.53
CA LEU A 55 -6.71 8.94 -16.88
C LEU A 55 -7.27 7.53 -16.79
N ILE A 56 -8.53 7.36 -17.18
CA ILE A 56 -9.27 6.12 -17.04
C ILE A 56 -9.28 5.41 -18.39
N ARG A 57 -8.71 4.21 -18.46
CA ARG A 57 -8.83 3.33 -19.63
C ARG A 57 -10.05 2.44 -19.44
N VAL A 58 -11.00 2.51 -20.37
CA VAL A 58 -12.22 1.71 -20.38
C VAL A 58 -12.21 0.85 -21.63
N HIS A 59 -12.28 -0.46 -21.45
CA HIS A 59 -12.22 -1.45 -22.52
C HIS A 59 -13.62 -1.82 -23.03
N GLY A 60 -13.73 -2.10 -24.32
CA GLY A 60 -14.91 -2.75 -24.91
C GLY A 60 -14.81 -4.27 -24.84
N ALA A 61 -15.87 -4.97 -25.24
CA ALA A 61 -15.90 -6.43 -25.32
C ALA A 61 -14.89 -6.99 -26.34
N ASP A 62 -14.51 -6.19 -27.33
CA ASP A 62 -13.47 -6.46 -28.33
C ASP A 62 -12.04 -6.20 -27.82
N HIS A 63 -11.89 -5.90 -26.51
CA HIS A 63 -10.64 -5.58 -25.83
C HIS A 63 -9.97 -4.27 -26.24
N VAL A 64 -10.56 -3.52 -27.17
CA VAL A 64 -10.11 -2.17 -27.54
C VAL A 64 -10.47 -1.21 -26.41
N TYR A 65 -9.57 -0.27 -26.09
CA TYR A 65 -9.81 0.69 -25.01
C TYR A 65 -9.92 2.12 -25.50
N THR A 66 -10.68 2.89 -24.75
CA THR A 66 -10.72 4.35 -24.85
C THR A 66 -10.26 4.95 -23.54
N THR A 67 -9.37 5.95 -23.63
CA THR A 67 -8.95 6.74 -22.48
C THR A 67 -9.87 7.95 -22.32
N VAL A 68 -10.39 8.15 -21.11
CA VAL A 68 -11.11 9.36 -20.70
C VAL A 68 -10.36 10.04 -19.56
N LYS A 69 -10.43 11.37 -19.52
CA LYS A 69 -9.77 12.18 -18.50
C LYS A 69 -10.85 12.85 -17.66
N LEU A 70 -10.95 12.46 -16.39
CA LEU A 70 -11.97 12.93 -15.46
C LEU A 70 -11.35 13.19 -14.08
N PRO A 71 -11.94 14.04 -13.23
CA PRO A 71 -11.52 14.20 -11.84
C PRO A 71 -11.58 12.89 -11.05
N MET A 72 -10.78 12.75 -9.99
CA MET A 72 -10.75 11.53 -9.16
C MET A 72 -12.06 11.28 -8.40
N ASP A 73 -12.83 12.33 -8.11
CA ASP A 73 -14.16 12.25 -7.51
C ASP A 73 -15.30 12.08 -8.53
N CYS A 74 -14.99 11.75 -9.78
CA CYS A 74 -16.03 11.46 -10.76
C CYS A 74 -16.84 10.22 -10.37
N THR A 75 -18.15 10.29 -10.61
CA THR A 75 -19.07 9.15 -10.47
C THR A 75 -19.00 8.22 -11.67
N VAL A 76 -19.42 6.97 -11.49
CA VAL A 76 -19.59 6.01 -12.59
C VAL A 76 -20.53 6.54 -13.67
N HIS A 77 -21.60 7.24 -13.28
CA HIS A 77 -22.50 7.92 -14.22
C HIS A 77 -21.75 8.87 -15.16
N GLN A 78 -20.85 9.69 -14.60
CA GLN A 78 -20.04 10.63 -15.39
C GLN A 78 -19.05 9.90 -16.31
N VAL A 79 -18.45 8.81 -15.84
CA VAL A 79 -17.57 7.97 -16.66
C VAL A 79 -18.34 7.37 -17.84
N ILE A 80 -19.46 6.70 -17.59
CA ILE A 80 -20.33 6.10 -18.62
C ILE A 80 -20.77 7.18 -19.62
N SER A 81 -21.27 8.31 -19.14
CA SER A 81 -21.72 9.42 -20.00
C SER A 81 -20.61 9.97 -20.89
N HIS A 82 -19.38 10.06 -20.38
CA HIS A 82 -18.25 10.54 -21.16
C HIS A 82 -17.80 9.53 -22.21
N VAL A 83 -17.74 8.24 -21.85
CA VAL A 83 -17.38 7.16 -22.79
C VAL A 83 -18.45 7.00 -23.87
N LYS A 84 -19.74 7.00 -23.51
CA LYS A 84 -20.86 6.93 -24.46
C LYS A 84 -20.79 8.04 -25.50
N ARG A 85 -20.58 9.29 -25.08
CA ARG A 85 -20.43 10.43 -26.00
C ARG A 85 -19.23 10.29 -26.92
N LYS A 86 -18.10 9.80 -26.40
CA LYS A 86 -16.86 9.66 -27.17
C LYS A 86 -16.93 8.54 -28.20
N LEU A 87 -17.65 7.46 -27.89
CA LEU A 87 -17.80 6.29 -28.75
C LEU A 87 -19.14 6.26 -29.51
N SER A 88 -19.97 7.30 -29.38
CA SER A 88 -21.32 7.36 -29.96
C SER A 88 -22.17 6.12 -29.64
N LEU A 89 -22.06 5.63 -28.40
CA LEU A 89 -22.80 4.45 -27.93
C LEU A 89 -24.25 4.81 -27.60
N GLY A 90 -25.14 3.84 -27.78
CA GLY A 90 -26.55 3.95 -27.42
C GLY A 90 -26.83 3.91 -25.91
N ASN A 91 -28.10 3.69 -25.57
CA ASN A 91 -28.54 3.52 -24.18
C ASN A 91 -28.10 2.15 -23.62
N ASP A 92 -28.36 1.90 -22.33
CA ASP A 92 -28.23 0.57 -21.73
C ASP A 92 -26.81 -0.04 -21.68
N HIS A 93 -25.81 0.83 -21.45
CA HIS A 93 -24.46 0.38 -21.13
C HIS A 93 -24.17 0.50 -19.65
N ILE A 94 -23.47 -0.49 -19.13
CA ILE A 94 -22.98 -0.55 -17.77
C ILE A 94 -21.46 -0.49 -17.75
N LEU A 95 -20.91 -0.07 -16.60
CA LEU A 95 -19.49 -0.13 -16.31
C LEU A 95 -19.25 -1.23 -15.29
N CYS A 96 -18.28 -2.10 -15.55
CA CYS A 96 -17.90 -3.15 -14.63
C CYS A 96 -16.38 -3.30 -14.54
N GLU A 97 -15.91 -3.81 -13.42
CA GLU A 97 -14.58 -4.39 -13.32
C GLU A 97 -14.63 -5.83 -13.82
N VAL A 98 -13.73 -6.20 -14.73
CA VAL A 98 -13.42 -7.60 -15.02
C VAL A 98 -12.12 -7.93 -14.30
N LYS A 99 -12.17 -8.88 -13.37
CA LYS A 99 -10.99 -9.36 -12.62
C LYS A 99 -10.19 -10.36 -13.46
N SER A 100 -8.94 -10.62 -13.08
CA SER A 100 -8.10 -11.68 -13.69
C SER A 100 -8.70 -13.08 -13.58
N THR A 101 -9.63 -13.31 -12.65
CA THR A 101 -10.39 -14.56 -12.51
C THR A 101 -11.51 -14.74 -13.54
N GLY A 102 -11.84 -13.70 -14.30
CA GLY A 102 -13.04 -13.63 -15.14
C GLY A 102 -14.31 -13.25 -14.38
N GLU A 103 -14.24 -13.00 -13.07
CA GLU A 103 -15.36 -12.44 -12.31
C GLU A 103 -15.63 -11.00 -12.77
N ARG A 104 -16.90 -10.64 -12.94
CA ARG A 104 -17.32 -9.29 -13.33
C ARG A 104 -18.09 -8.64 -12.19
N VAL A 105 -17.66 -7.45 -11.79
CA VAL A 105 -18.30 -6.67 -10.72
C VAL A 105 -18.87 -5.40 -11.35
N VAL A 106 -20.20 -5.34 -11.43
CA VAL A 106 -20.91 -4.17 -11.98
C VAL A 106 -20.90 -3.05 -10.96
N PHE A 107 -20.53 -1.85 -11.39
CA PHE A 107 -20.58 -0.66 -10.54
C PHE A 107 -21.96 0.00 -10.60
N LYS A 108 -22.39 0.59 -9.49
CA LYS A 108 -23.57 1.45 -9.44
C LYS A 108 -23.21 2.83 -9.97
N GLU A 109 -24.18 3.52 -10.56
CA GLU A 109 -23.97 4.84 -11.16
C GLU A 109 -23.41 5.90 -10.20
N ASN A 110 -23.76 5.80 -8.91
CA ASN A 110 -23.30 6.72 -7.86
C ASN A 110 -21.97 6.31 -7.22
N ASP A 111 -21.35 5.20 -7.65
CA ASP A 111 -20.08 4.77 -7.08
C ASP A 111 -18.95 5.75 -7.42
N LEU A 112 -18.01 5.88 -6.48
CA LEU A 112 -16.84 6.75 -6.52
C LEU A 112 -15.56 5.92 -6.39
N CYS A 113 -14.42 6.49 -6.81
CA CYS A 113 -13.09 5.87 -6.68
C CYS A 113 -12.96 4.51 -7.35
N ILE A 114 -13.55 4.35 -8.54
CA ILE A 114 -13.51 3.07 -9.24
C ILE A 114 -12.09 2.67 -9.67
N THR A 115 -11.17 3.59 -9.96
CA THR A 115 -9.81 3.22 -10.41
C THR A 115 -8.86 2.81 -9.29
N PRO A 116 -8.76 3.52 -8.14
CA PRO A 116 -7.89 3.09 -7.05
C PRO A 116 -8.42 1.82 -6.37
N GLY A 117 -9.74 1.62 -6.40
CA GLY A 117 -10.43 0.48 -5.78
C GLY A 117 -10.47 -0.82 -6.59
N LEU A 118 -9.91 -0.86 -7.81
CA LEU A 118 -9.81 -2.11 -8.59
C LEU A 118 -8.93 -3.15 -7.89
N SER A 119 -9.17 -4.43 -8.19
CA SER A 119 -8.22 -5.51 -7.93
C SER A 119 -6.88 -5.24 -8.63
N ILE A 120 -5.82 -5.94 -8.20
CA ILE A 120 -4.45 -5.65 -8.64
C ILE A 120 -4.33 -5.70 -10.16
N ASN A 121 -4.87 -6.75 -10.79
CA ASN A 121 -4.92 -6.87 -12.24
C ASN A 121 -6.33 -6.62 -12.80
N GLY A 122 -7.24 -6.01 -12.05
CA GLY A 122 -8.58 -5.63 -12.51
C GLY A 122 -8.54 -4.60 -13.62
N ARG A 123 -9.53 -4.63 -14.51
CA ARG A 123 -9.69 -3.68 -15.63
C ARG A 123 -11.14 -3.25 -15.78
N LEU A 124 -11.32 -2.01 -16.20
CA LEU A 124 -12.65 -1.44 -16.42
C LEU A 124 -13.15 -1.75 -17.83
N PHE A 125 -14.38 -2.22 -17.91
CA PHE A 125 -15.07 -2.52 -19.15
C PHE A 125 -16.39 -1.76 -19.24
N ILE A 126 -16.73 -1.30 -20.44
CA ILE A 126 -18.06 -0.83 -20.79
C ILE A 126 -18.69 -1.81 -21.77
N VAL A 127 -19.94 -2.18 -21.50
CA VAL A 127 -20.67 -3.16 -22.32
C VAL A 127 -22.17 -2.91 -22.21
N MET A 128 -22.92 -3.33 -23.22
CA MET A 128 -24.38 -3.40 -23.13
C MET A 128 -24.78 -4.39 -22.03
N VAL A 129 -25.87 -4.09 -21.32
CA VAL A 129 -26.38 -4.94 -20.22
C VAL A 129 -26.51 -6.40 -20.65
N ASP A 130 -27.08 -6.65 -21.83
CA ASP A 130 -27.33 -8.00 -22.36
C ASP A 130 -26.05 -8.78 -22.71
N HIS A 131 -24.92 -8.09 -22.87
CA HIS A 131 -23.64 -8.70 -23.25
C HIS A 131 -22.66 -8.83 -22.08
N GLN A 132 -23.07 -8.49 -20.85
CA GLN A 132 -22.22 -8.52 -19.66
C GLN A 132 -21.50 -9.87 -19.46
N GLU A 133 -22.19 -10.97 -19.71
CA GLU A 133 -21.64 -12.32 -19.47
C GLU A 133 -20.56 -12.72 -20.49
N SER A 134 -20.50 -12.04 -21.64
CA SER A 134 -19.52 -12.33 -22.70
C SER A 134 -18.14 -11.72 -22.45
N LEU A 135 -18.02 -10.77 -21.50
CA LEU A 135 -16.76 -10.08 -21.21
C LEU A 135 -15.68 -11.03 -20.69
N THR A 136 -14.52 -11.07 -21.34
CA THR A 136 -13.38 -11.89 -20.91
C THR A 136 -12.20 -11.04 -20.42
N PRO A 137 -11.37 -11.54 -19.49
CA PRO A 137 -10.14 -10.85 -19.09
C PRO A 137 -9.18 -10.64 -20.26
N LEU A 138 -8.40 -9.57 -20.19
CA LEU A 138 -7.31 -9.30 -21.13
C LEU A 138 -6.09 -10.19 -20.82
N PRO A 139 -5.26 -10.54 -21.81
CA PRO A 139 -4.04 -11.31 -21.60
C PRO A 139 -3.08 -10.70 -20.56
N GLU A 140 -3.01 -9.37 -20.48
CA GLU A 140 -2.17 -8.67 -19.50
C GLU A 140 -2.64 -8.82 -18.05
N GLN A 141 -3.92 -9.18 -17.82
CA GLN A 141 -4.47 -9.39 -16.47
C GLN A 141 -4.04 -10.71 -15.86
N GLU A 142 -3.52 -11.64 -16.66
CA GLU A 142 -3.01 -12.90 -16.15
C GLU A 142 -1.83 -12.69 -15.20
N GLY A 143 -1.03 -11.63 -15.40
CA GLY A 143 0.21 -11.38 -14.67
C GLY A 143 1.42 -12.09 -15.28
N PRO A 144 2.59 -12.01 -14.64
CA PRO A 144 3.86 -12.48 -15.23
C PRO A 144 3.88 -14.00 -15.48
N SER A 145 4.67 -14.42 -16.46
CA SER A 145 4.94 -15.84 -16.75
C SER A 145 6.35 -16.28 -16.38
N ILE A 146 7.23 -15.32 -16.04
CA ILE A 146 8.64 -15.54 -15.71
C ILE A 146 8.86 -15.09 -14.26
N CYS A 147 9.56 -15.90 -13.45
CA CYS A 147 9.92 -15.53 -12.09
C CYS A 147 11.01 -14.46 -12.05
N THR A 148 10.99 -13.60 -11.02
CA THR A 148 12.07 -12.64 -10.75
C THR A 148 12.95 -13.06 -9.57
N SER A 149 12.88 -14.34 -9.16
CA SER A 149 13.61 -14.90 -8.02
C SER A 149 15.13 -14.61 -8.04
N GLY A 150 15.76 -14.56 -9.22
CA GLY A 150 17.18 -14.21 -9.35
C GLY A 150 17.49 -12.76 -8.96
N VAL A 151 16.57 -11.83 -9.25
CA VAL A 151 16.69 -10.43 -8.80
C VAL A 151 16.55 -10.35 -7.29
N ILE A 152 15.54 -11.01 -6.72
CA ILE A 152 15.30 -11.07 -5.27
C ILE A 152 16.50 -11.67 -4.52
N GLU A 153 17.14 -12.68 -5.13
CA GLU A 153 18.32 -13.33 -4.55
C GLU A 153 19.51 -12.36 -4.43
N MET A 154 19.78 -11.57 -5.47
CA MET A 154 20.88 -10.60 -5.53
C MET A 154 20.71 -9.42 -4.56
N LEU A 155 19.48 -8.94 -4.37
CA LEU A 155 19.18 -7.84 -3.45
C LEU A 155 19.24 -8.28 -1.99
N SER A 156 19.69 -7.43 -1.06
CA SER A 156 19.72 -7.83 0.35
C SER A 156 18.30 -7.87 0.95
N SER A 157 18.05 -8.78 1.90
CA SER A 157 16.74 -8.85 2.58
C SER A 157 16.41 -7.57 3.37
N ARG A 158 17.43 -6.89 3.89
CA ARG A 158 17.28 -5.62 4.61
C ARG A 158 16.94 -4.47 3.67
N ASP A 159 17.57 -4.39 2.50
CA ASP A 159 17.27 -3.33 1.52
C ASP A 159 15.84 -3.48 0.98
N ILE A 160 15.41 -4.71 0.69
CA ILE A 160 14.01 -4.95 0.28
C ILE A 160 13.04 -4.55 1.39
N ALA A 161 13.30 -4.94 2.64
CA ALA A 161 12.44 -4.61 3.77
C ALA A 161 12.40 -3.10 4.07
N TYR A 162 13.53 -2.43 3.93
CA TYR A 162 13.68 -0.99 4.05
C TYR A 162 12.84 -0.27 2.98
N GLU A 163 12.99 -0.64 1.71
CA GLU A 163 12.22 -0.04 0.60
C GLU A 163 10.72 -0.35 0.66
N LEU A 164 10.35 -1.56 1.12
CA LEU A 164 8.95 -1.90 1.41
C LEU A 164 8.39 -0.94 2.46
N THR A 165 9.16 -0.70 3.52
CA THR A 165 8.74 0.14 4.65
C THR A 165 8.65 1.61 4.26
N LEU A 166 9.62 2.15 3.52
CA LEU A 166 9.55 3.53 3.03
C LEU A 166 8.34 3.74 2.12
N TYR A 167 8.10 2.82 1.18
CA TYR A 167 6.98 2.96 0.26
C TYR A 167 5.61 2.79 0.95
N ASP A 168 5.49 1.84 1.87
CA ASP A 168 4.28 1.68 2.69
C ASP A 168 4.04 2.90 3.59
N TRP A 169 5.11 3.52 4.13
CA TRP A 169 5.02 4.73 4.94
C TRP A 169 4.56 5.93 4.11
N GLU A 170 5.04 6.09 2.88
CA GLU A 170 4.56 7.11 1.94
C GLU A 170 3.07 6.95 1.65
N LEU A 171 2.62 5.71 1.38
CA LEU A 171 1.21 5.39 1.17
C LEU A 171 0.36 5.72 2.39
N LEU A 172 0.80 5.26 3.57
CA LEU A 172 0.12 5.53 4.83
C LEU A 172 0.04 7.03 5.14
N ASN A 173 1.07 7.80 4.81
CA ASN A 173 1.07 9.24 5.01
C ASN A 173 0.10 9.99 4.10
N CYS A 174 -0.19 9.45 2.92
CA CYS A 174 -1.18 10.00 2.02
C CYS A 174 -2.61 9.79 2.52
N VAL A 175 -2.85 8.80 3.38
CA VAL A 175 -4.20 8.51 3.90
C VAL A 175 -4.62 9.58 4.90
N HIS A 176 -5.73 10.26 4.59
CA HIS A 176 -6.39 11.11 5.58
C HIS A 176 -7.25 10.24 6.52
N GLU A 177 -7.28 10.55 7.82
CA GLU A 177 -8.02 9.74 8.82
C GLU A 177 -9.51 9.56 8.48
N TYR A 178 -10.13 10.59 7.91
CA TYR A 178 -11.52 10.53 7.44
C TYR A 178 -11.77 9.55 6.29
N GLU A 179 -10.76 9.17 5.49
CA GLU A 179 -10.94 8.15 4.44
C GLU A 179 -11.36 6.81 5.05
N LEU A 180 -10.91 6.50 6.27
CA LEU A 180 -11.34 5.30 6.99
C LEU A 180 -12.84 5.35 7.32
N ILE A 181 -13.35 6.51 7.74
CA ILE A 181 -14.77 6.70 8.02
C ILE A 181 -15.58 6.56 6.74
N TYR A 182 -15.18 7.26 5.68
CA TYR A 182 -15.89 7.25 4.41
C TYR A 182 -15.94 5.84 3.82
N LEU A 183 -14.88 5.04 3.96
CA LEU A 183 -14.88 3.66 3.51
C LEU A 183 -15.82 2.79 4.33
N VAL A 184 -15.73 2.84 5.66
CA VAL A 184 -16.52 1.97 6.57
C VAL A 184 -18.01 2.31 6.55
N PHE A 185 -18.36 3.59 6.48
CA PHE A 185 -19.75 4.07 6.52
C PHE A 185 -20.35 4.25 5.12
N GLY A 186 -19.59 3.94 4.05
CA GLY A 186 -20.01 4.03 2.66
C GLY A 186 -19.68 5.37 1.99
N ARG A 187 -18.82 5.33 0.97
CA ARG A 187 -18.28 6.52 0.27
C ARG A 187 -19.38 7.41 -0.32
N SER A 188 -20.42 6.78 -0.87
CA SER A 188 -21.58 7.44 -1.50
C SER A 188 -22.39 8.28 -0.51
N ASN A 189 -22.42 7.90 0.78
CA ASN A 189 -23.14 8.66 1.80
C ASN A 189 -22.50 10.03 2.09
N PHE A 190 -21.21 10.18 1.80
CA PHE A 190 -20.46 11.42 2.02
C PHE A 190 -20.13 12.17 0.73
N GLY A 191 -20.21 11.50 -0.42
CA GLY A 191 -19.71 12.05 -1.68
C GLY A 191 -18.20 12.36 -1.63
N LYS A 192 -17.43 11.55 -0.88
CA LYS A 192 -15.98 11.75 -0.66
C LYS A 192 -15.17 10.57 -1.18
N ILE A 193 -13.98 10.88 -1.70
CA ILE A 193 -13.04 9.88 -2.18
C ILE A 193 -12.27 9.21 -1.03
N THR A 194 -11.79 7.99 -1.27
CA THR A 194 -10.90 7.23 -0.37
C THR A 194 -9.68 6.68 -1.11
N ALA A 195 -9.25 7.38 -2.16
CA ALA A 195 -8.26 6.89 -3.11
C ALA A 195 -6.92 6.51 -2.46
N ASN A 196 -6.47 7.25 -1.43
CA ASN A 196 -5.20 6.96 -0.78
C ASN A 196 -5.31 5.70 0.07
N LEU A 197 -6.43 5.55 0.80
CA LEU A 197 -6.71 4.35 1.57
C LEU A 197 -6.85 3.12 0.67
N ASP A 198 -7.53 3.25 -0.47
CA ASP A 198 -7.71 2.16 -1.44
C ASP A 198 -6.35 1.66 -1.97
N LEU A 199 -5.43 2.58 -2.28
CA LEU A 199 -4.07 2.21 -2.71
C LEU A 199 -3.26 1.54 -1.61
N LEU A 200 -3.38 1.97 -0.35
CA LEU A 200 -2.72 1.31 0.78
C LEU A 200 -3.26 -0.11 1.02
N LEU A 201 -4.58 -0.30 0.94
CA LEU A 201 -5.20 -1.63 1.06
C LEU A 201 -4.86 -2.53 -0.12
N ARG A 202 -4.80 -1.97 -1.34
CA ARG A 202 -4.34 -2.70 -2.52
C ARG A 202 -2.87 -3.10 -2.40
N ARG A 203 -2.02 -2.26 -1.82
CA ARG A 203 -0.60 -2.56 -1.58
C ARG A 203 -0.41 -3.78 -0.69
N PHE A 204 -1.23 -3.97 0.34
CA PHE A 204 -1.19 -5.18 1.17
C PHE A 204 -1.38 -6.45 0.31
N ASN A 205 -2.41 -6.46 -0.54
CA ASN A 205 -2.67 -7.58 -1.44
C ASN A 205 -1.55 -7.75 -2.48
N GLU A 206 -0.98 -6.66 -2.99
CA GLU A 206 0.13 -6.71 -3.94
C GLU A 206 1.36 -7.41 -3.35
N VAL A 207 1.77 -7.05 -2.13
CA VAL A 207 2.90 -7.70 -1.44
C VAL A 207 2.57 -9.17 -1.14
N GLN A 208 1.33 -9.47 -0.72
CA GLN A 208 0.89 -10.85 -0.49
C GLN A 208 0.98 -11.70 -1.76
N PHE A 209 0.42 -11.22 -2.88
CA PHE A 209 0.43 -11.94 -4.16
C PHE A 209 1.81 -11.98 -4.80
N TRP A 210 2.69 -11.01 -4.54
CA TRP A 210 4.09 -11.07 -4.96
C TRP A 210 4.79 -12.31 -4.39
N VAL A 211 4.66 -12.55 -3.09
CA VAL A 211 5.23 -13.74 -2.45
C VAL A 211 4.70 -15.03 -3.09
N ILE A 212 3.38 -15.11 -3.28
CA ILE A 212 2.75 -16.32 -3.86
C ILE A 212 3.22 -16.53 -5.30
N THR A 213 3.28 -15.45 -6.09
CA THR A 213 3.69 -15.46 -7.50
C THR A 213 5.12 -15.99 -7.64
N GLU A 214 6.05 -15.44 -6.88
CA GLU A 214 7.46 -15.83 -6.97
C GLU A 214 7.69 -17.27 -6.50
N MET A 215 7.01 -17.69 -5.43
CA MET A 215 7.05 -19.08 -4.96
C MET A 215 6.49 -20.07 -6.01
N CYS A 216 5.39 -19.72 -6.68
CA CYS A 216 4.75 -20.57 -7.68
C CYS A 216 5.43 -20.58 -9.06
N LEU A 217 6.18 -19.52 -9.40
CA LEU A 217 6.96 -19.46 -10.65
C LEU A 217 8.37 -20.03 -10.51
N THR A 218 8.88 -20.23 -9.28
CA THR A 218 10.21 -20.81 -9.05
C THR A 218 10.19 -22.33 -9.15
N SER A 219 10.50 -22.84 -10.34
CA SER A 219 10.46 -24.28 -10.66
C SER A 219 11.47 -25.12 -9.90
N ASN A 220 12.72 -24.66 -9.84
CA ASN A 220 13.81 -25.38 -9.17
C ASN A 220 13.63 -25.36 -7.64
N ILE A 221 13.57 -26.55 -7.01
CA ILE A 221 13.34 -26.70 -5.57
C ILE A 221 14.42 -26.04 -4.70
N SER A 222 15.69 -26.14 -5.08
CA SER A 222 16.80 -25.53 -4.32
C SER A 222 16.69 -24.00 -4.32
N LYS A 223 16.38 -23.41 -5.48
CA LYS A 223 16.11 -21.96 -5.59
C LYS A 223 14.86 -21.56 -4.81
N ARG A 224 13.82 -22.37 -4.83
CA ARG A 224 12.58 -22.12 -4.09
C ARG A 224 12.79 -22.15 -2.57
N LEU A 225 13.63 -23.05 -2.05
CA LEU A 225 14.03 -23.07 -0.64
C LEU A 225 14.83 -21.83 -0.23
N LEU A 226 15.73 -21.36 -1.09
CA LEU A 226 16.46 -20.10 -0.89
C LEU A 226 15.50 -18.90 -0.85
N LEU A 227 14.57 -18.86 -1.80
CA LEU A 227 13.55 -17.82 -1.88
C LEU A 227 12.63 -17.81 -0.64
N LEU A 228 12.18 -18.97 -0.17
CA LEU A 228 11.38 -19.09 1.05
C LEU A 228 12.13 -18.52 2.27
N ARG A 229 13.40 -18.90 2.45
CA ARG A 229 14.27 -18.31 3.49
C ARG A 229 14.44 -16.80 3.33
N LYS A 230 14.54 -16.32 2.09
CA LYS A 230 14.66 -14.89 1.80
C LYS A 230 13.41 -14.14 2.25
N PHE A 231 12.21 -14.64 1.95
CA PHE A 231 10.95 -14.03 2.40
C PHE A 231 10.79 -14.01 3.92
N ILE A 232 11.20 -15.08 4.62
CA ILE A 232 11.21 -15.09 6.09
C ILE A 232 12.12 -13.99 6.64
N LYS A 233 13.32 -13.83 6.08
CA LYS A 233 14.26 -12.77 6.48
C LYS A 233 13.71 -11.36 6.18
N ILE A 234 13.06 -11.17 5.03
CA ILE A 234 12.43 -9.89 4.67
C ILE A 234 11.28 -9.58 5.66
N ALA A 235 10.44 -10.57 5.98
CA ALA A 235 9.37 -10.41 6.96
C ALA A 235 9.91 -10.04 8.35
N ALA A 236 10.94 -10.74 8.82
CA ALA A 236 11.59 -10.43 10.09
C ALA A 236 12.11 -8.98 10.12
N ALA A 237 12.81 -8.53 9.07
CA ALA A 237 13.27 -7.15 8.95
C ALA A 237 12.12 -6.12 8.88
N CYS A 238 11.01 -6.42 8.18
CA CYS A 238 9.82 -5.56 8.19
C CYS A 238 9.26 -5.41 9.62
N LYS A 239 9.24 -6.51 10.40
CA LYS A 239 8.79 -6.48 11.80
C LYS A 239 9.74 -5.66 12.68
N GLU A 240 11.06 -5.78 12.49
CA GLU A 240 12.07 -4.94 13.16
C GLU A 240 11.86 -3.44 12.87
N HIS A 241 11.46 -3.09 11.63
CA HIS A 241 11.13 -1.72 11.24
C HIS A 241 9.71 -1.27 11.67
N HIS A 242 9.03 -2.03 12.50
CA HIS A 242 7.63 -1.81 12.90
C HIS A 242 6.65 -1.70 11.71
N ASN A 243 7.02 -2.25 10.55
CA ASN A 243 6.15 -2.40 9.40
C ASN A 243 5.37 -3.72 9.49
N LEU A 244 4.30 -3.68 10.27
CA LEU A 244 3.46 -4.85 10.50
C LEU A 244 2.60 -5.16 9.27
N ASN A 245 2.26 -4.16 8.45
CA ASN A 245 1.47 -4.37 7.24
C ASN A 245 2.19 -5.30 6.24
N SER A 246 3.42 -4.99 5.85
CA SER A 246 4.20 -5.85 4.96
C SER A 246 4.63 -7.16 5.61
N PHE A 247 4.94 -7.16 6.91
CA PHE A 247 5.21 -8.40 7.66
C PHE A 247 4.05 -9.39 7.51
N PHE A 248 2.81 -8.97 7.80
CA PHE A 248 1.65 -9.84 7.66
C PHE A 248 1.31 -10.17 6.21
N ALA A 249 1.52 -9.25 5.26
CA ALA A 249 1.31 -9.53 3.85
C ALA A 249 2.20 -10.69 3.38
N ILE A 250 3.49 -10.66 3.73
CA ILE A 250 4.44 -11.72 3.37
C ILE A 250 4.06 -13.04 4.02
N VAL A 251 3.79 -13.00 5.32
CA VAL A 251 3.34 -14.14 6.12
C VAL A 251 2.09 -14.80 5.53
N MET A 252 1.09 -14.01 5.16
CA MET A 252 -0.16 -14.50 4.58
C MET A 252 0.06 -15.04 3.16
N GLY A 253 1.01 -14.47 2.42
CA GLY A 253 1.46 -15.00 1.13
C GLY A 253 2.08 -16.40 1.28
N LEU A 254 2.97 -16.60 2.26
CA LEU A 254 3.57 -17.90 2.56
C LEU A 254 2.55 -18.92 3.08
N SER A 255 1.52 -18.46 3.80
CA SER A 255 0.44 -19.30 4.32
C SER A 255 -0.63 -19.63 3.28
N ASN A 256 -0.59 -18.99 2.10
CA ASN A 256 -1.54 -19.25 1.02
C ASN A 256 -1.52 -20.73 0.61
N ILE A 257 -2.68 -21.28 0.27
CA ILE A 257 -2.83 -22.71 -0.07
C ILE A 257 -1.95 -23.16 -1.24
N ALA A 258 -1.60 -22.28 -2.17
CA ALA A 258 -0.68 -22.59 -3.27
C ALA A 258 0.78 -22.71 -2.82
N VAL A 259 1.17 -22.09 -1.70
CA VAL A 259 2.53 -22.14 -1.15
C VAL A 259 2.64 -23.16 -0.02
N SER A 260 1.70 -23.15 0.94
CA SER A 260 1.73 -24.03 2.11
C SER A 260 1.63 -25.51 1.76
N ARG A 261 1.05 -25.84 0.60
CA ARG A 261 0.97 -27.22 0.08
C ARG A 261 2.28 -27.81 -0.46
N LEU A 262 3.32 -26.98 -0.68
CA LEU A 262 4.59 -27.40 -1.26
C LEU A 262 5.42 -28.16 -0.22
N SER A 263 4.99 -29.37 0.14
CA SER A 263 5.51 -30.10 1.30
C SER A 263 7.00 -30.37 1.20
N GLN A 264 7.55 -30.64 0.01
CA GLN A 264 8.99 -30.87 -0.15
C GLN A 264 9.81 -29.60 0.12
N THR A 265 9.18 -28.44 -0.03
CA THR A 265 9.76 -27.13 0.28
C THR A 265 9.70 -26.85 1.79
N TRP A 266 8.62 -27.24 2.46
CA TRP A 266 8.42 -26.99 3.91
C TRP A 266 9.09 -28.02 4.83
N GLU A 267 9.11 -29.31 4.45
CA GLU A 267 9.71 -30.42 5.23
C GLU A 267 11.18 -30.14 5.61
N LYS A 268 11.88 -29.28 4.87
CA LYS A 268 13.28 -28.89 5.10
C LYS A 268 13.47 -27.63 5.96
N MET A 269 12.40 -27.05 6.49
CA MET A 269 12.40 -25.71 7.14
C MET A 269 11.53 -25.58 8.40
N PHE A 270 10.85 -26.65 8.85
CA PHE A 270 9.83 -26.59 9.90
C PHE A 270 10.31 -26.00 11.25
N ALA A 271 11.60 -26.09 11.60
CA ALA A 271 12.09 -25.62 12.90
C ALA A 271 12.11 -24.08 13.07
N ASP A 272 12.31 -23.31 11.99
CA ASP A 272 12.51 -21.85 12.08
C ASP A 272 11.22 -21.04 11.84
N PHE A 273 10.16 -21.64 11.27
CA PHE A 273 8.96 -20.91 10.84
C PHE A 273 7.85 -20.81 11.91
N GLU A 274 7.70 -21.81 12.79
CA GLU A 274 6.64 -21.81 13.82
C GLU A 274 6.80 -20.69 14.87
N MET A 275 8.03 -20.29 15.18
CA MET A 275 8.28 -19.26 16.19
C MET A 275 7.79 -17.86 15.78
N ALA A 276 7.53 -17.64 14.48
CA ALA A 276 7.04 -16.37 13.95
C ALA A 276 5.51 -16.28 13.85
N MET A 277 4.78 -17.41 13.97
CA MET A 277 3.43 -17.56 13.46
C MET A 277 2.49 -18.34 14.41
N ASP A 278 2.06 -17.72 15.52
CA ASP A 278 0.95 -18.26 16.33
C ASP A 278 -0.37 -17.48 16.04
N PRO A 279 -1.32 -18.08 15.30
CA PRO A 279 -2.64 -17.49 15.03
C PRO A 279 -3.64 -17.63 16.19
N SER A 280 -3.26 -18.24 17.32
CA SER A 280 -4.18 -18.55 18.42
C SER A 280 -4.80 -17.30 19.08
N ARG A 281 -6.07 -17.44 19.51
CA ARG A 281 -6.84 -16.44 20.28
C ARG A 281 -6.96 -15.05 19.61
N ASN A 282 -7.41 -14.99 18.36
CA ASN A 282 -7.70 -13.74 17.63
C ASN A 282 -6.50 -12.77 17.58
N HIS A 283 -5.33 -13.28 17.17
CA HIS A 283 -4.10 -12.48 17.08
C HIS A 283 -3.72 -11.84 18.44
N ARG A 284 -4.05 -12.46 19.58
CA ARG A 284 -3.79 -11.90 20.92
C ARG A 284 -2.31 -11.56 21.11
N LEU A 285 -1.40 -12.42 20.69
CA LEU A 285 0.05 -12.15 20.78
C LEU A 285 0.44 -10.93 19.94
N TYR A 286 -0.11 -10.80 18.73
CA TYR A 286 0.05 -9.60 17.92
C TYR A 286 -0.51 -8.34 18.61
N ARG A 287 -1.76 -8.37 19.09
CA ARG A 287 -2.40 -7.22 19.75
C ARG A 287 -1.60 -6.78 20.98
N LEU A 288 -1.07 -7.73 21.75
CA LEU A 288 -0.20 -7.47 22.90
C LEU A 288 1.19 -6.94 22.50
N SER A 289 1.74 -7.39 21.38
CA SER A 289 3.01 -6.87 20.85
C SER A 289 2.84 -5.44 20.32
N VAL A 290 1.79 -5.14 19.54
CA VAL A 290 1.51 -3.80 19.00
C VAL A 290 1.23 -2.79 20.10
N ALA A 291 0.51 -3.19 21.16
CA ALA A 291 0.25 -2.32 22.29
C ALA A 291 1.52 -1.87 23.04
N LYS A 292 2.65 -2.54 22.82
CA LYS A 292 3.96 -2.20 23.40
C LYS A 292 4.90 -1.49 22.42
N LEU A 293 4.51 -1.35 21.15
CA LEU A 293 5.33 -0.65 20.16
C LEU A 293 5.13 0.85 20.30
N GLU A 294 6.24 1.57 20.17
CA GLU A 294 6.26 3.02 20.08
C GLU A 294 6.28 3.46 18.60
N PRO A 295 5.60 4.56 18.23
CA PRO A 295 5.68 5.15 16.90
C PRO A 295 7.13 5.44 16.48
N PRO A 296 7.46 5.37 15.19
CA PRO A 296 6.58 5.15 14.02
C PRO A 296 6.17 3.67 13.85
N ILE A 297 4.91 3.41 13.45
CA ILE A 297 4.36 2.06 13.21
C ILE A 297 3.54 2.06 11.93
N ILE A 298 3.69 1.04 11.08
CA ILE A 298 2.74 0.76 9.99
C ILE A 298 1.83 -0.38 10.46
N PRO A 299 0.57 -0.10 10.85
CA PRO A 299 -0.30 -1.11 11.45
C PRO A 299 -0.77 -2.14 10.41
N PHE A 300 -1.23 -3.29 10.87
CA PHE A 300 -1.87 -4.29 10.02
C PHE A 300 -3.24 -3.77 9.56
N MET A 301 -3.26 -3.07 8.42
CA MET A 301 -4.42 -2.32 7.95
C MET A 301 -5.67 -3.18 7.76
N PRO A 302 -5.61 -4.41 7.18
CA PRO A 302 -6.77 -5.27 7.08
C PRO A 302 -7.47 -5.57 8.42
N LEU A 303 -6.72 -5.80 9.51
CA LEU A 303 -7.34 -6.03 10.82
C LEU A 303 -7.96 -4.76 11.38
N LEU A 304 -7.30 -3.60 11.21
CA LEU A 304 -7.86 -2.31 11.62
C LEU A 304 -9.18 -2.03 10.88
N MET A 305 -9.22 -2.23 9.56
CA MET A 305 -10.43 -2.06 8.76
C MET A 305 -11.52 -3.05 9.19
N LYS A 306 -11.16 -4.32 9.40
CA LYS A 306 -12.08 -5.33 9.92
C LYS A 306 -12.69 -4.89 11.25
N ASP A 307 -11.88 -4.51 12.23
CA ASP A 307 -12.34 -4.07 13.55
C ASP A 307 -13.28 -2.85 13.44
N MET A 308 -12.99 -1.88 12.55
CA MET A 308 -13.88 -0.74 12.30
C MET A 308 -15.21 -1.15 11.66
N THR A 309 -15.20 -2.04 10.67
CA THR A 309 -16.42 -2.58 10.05
C THR A 309 -17.27 -3.35 11.05
N PHE A 310 -16.67 -4.24 11.85
CA PHE A 310 -17.37 -4.97 12.91
C PHE A 310 -17.96 -4.03 13.97
N THR A 311 -17.22 -2.99 14.36
CA THR A 311 -17.74 -1.97 15.28
C THR A 311 -18.90 -1.20 14.63
N HIS A 312 -18.85 -0.99 13.32
CA HIS A 312 -19.92 -0.33 12.57
C HIS A 312 -21.21 -1.15 12.46
N GLU A 313 -21.09 -2.41 12.08
CA GLU A 313 -22.22 -3.33 11.90
C GLU A 313 -22.80 -3.80 13.24
N GLY A 314 -21.93 -3.98 14.25
CA GLY A 314 -22.33 -4.45 15.58
C GLY A 314 -22.89 -3.38 16.50
N ASN A 315 -22.61 -2.09 16.27
CA ASN A 315 -23.08 -0.98 17.12
C ASN A 315 -23.90 0.05 16.33
N LYS A 316 -25.13 0.33 16.81
CA LYS A 316 -25.96 1.40 16.26
C LYS A 316 -25.23 2.73 16.35
N THR A 317 -25.22 3.48 15.24
CA THR A 317 -24.60 4.82 15.16
C THR A 317 -25.30 5.81 16.09
N TYR A 318 -26.60 5.62 16.29
CA TYR A 318 -27.42 6.40 17.22
C TYR A 318 -27.98 5.49 18.31
N PHE A 319 -27.89 5.96 19.56
CA PHE A 319 -28.61 5.39 20.69
C PHE A 319 -29.52 6.48 21.27
N SER A 320 -30.83 6.25 21.25
CA SER A 320 -31.82 7.23 21.73
C SER A 320 -31.59 8.64 21.18
N SER A 321 -31.39 8.76 19.85
CA SER A 321 -31.07 10.01 19.12
C SER A 321 -29.75 10.71 19.46
N LEU A 322 -28.91 10.11 20.31
CA LEU A 322 -27.55 10.57 20.61
C LEU A 322 -26.51 9.77 19.81
N VAL A 323 -25.42 10.43 19.42
CA VAL A 323 -24.31 9.81 18.66
C VAL A 323 -23.49 8.91 19.58
N ASN A 324 -23.23 7.68 19.15
CA ASN A 324 -22.35 6.75 19.87
C ASN A 324 -20.87 7.09 19.60
N PHE A 325 -20.22 7.82 20.51
CA PHE A 325 -18.81 8.21 20.37
C PHE A 325 -17.81 7.09 20.67
N GLU A 326 -18.20 6.01 21.35
CA GLU A 326 -17.31 4.85 21.59
C GLU A 326 -16.94 4.13 20.29
N LYS A 327 -17.75 4.34 19.24
CA LYS A 327 -17.54 3.83 17.88
C LYS A 327 -16.32 4.45 17.16
N MET A 328 -15.75 5.55 17.65
CA MET A 328 -14.81 6.38 16.88
C MET A 328 -13.31 6.01 17.09
N THR A 329 -12.80 5.07 16.29
CA THR A 329 -11.43 4.53 16.39
C THR A 329 -10.39 5.23 15.49
N LEU A 330 -10.42 6.55 15.37
CA LEU A 330 -9.45 7.30 14.53
C LEU A 330 -8.06 7.45 15.18
N ARG A 331 -8.00 7.33 16.51
CA ARG A 331 -6.79 7.62 17.31
C ARG A 331 -5.62 6.71 16.98
N THR A 332 -5.88 5.47 16.54
CA THR A 332 -4.83 4.48 16.26
C THR A 332 -3.93 4.90 15.10
N VAL A 333 -4.49 5.32 13.96
CA VAL A 333 -3.69 5.75 12.80
C VAL A 333 -2.88 7.01 13.12
N ARG A 334 -3.47 7.96 13.86
CA ARG A 334 -2.78 9.16 14.33
C ARG A 334 -1.61 8.85 15.24
N TYR A 335 -1.80 7.94 16.20
CA TYR A 335 -0.74 7.48 17.11
C TYR A 335 0.39 6.81 16.32
N CYS A 336 0.07 5.85 15.45
CA CYS A 336 1.06 5.15 14.62
C CYS A 336 1.96 6.09 13.81
N ARG A 337 1.44 7.26 13.41
CA ARG A 337 2.14 8.29 12.61
C ARG A 337 2.66 9.47 13.42
N SER A 338 2.64 9.41 14.75
CA SER A 338 2.96 10.59 15.59
C SER A 338 4.45 10.94 15.63
N ARG A 339 5.31 10.08 15.10
CA ARG A 339 6.75 10.32 14.93
C ARG A 339 7.15 10.04 13.47
N PRO A 340 8.14 10.76 12.92
CA PRO A 340 8.65 10.46 11.59
C PRO A 340 9.30 9.07 11.55
N ILE A 341 9.40 8.51 10.35
CA ILE A 341 10.16 7.28 10.16
C ILE A 341 11.64 7.59 10.19
N ASP A 342 12.37 6.93 11.08
CA ASP A 342 13.82 7.03 11.23
C ASP A 342 14.38 5.61 11.16
N LEU A 343 14.83 5.24 9.96
CA LEU A 343 15.42 3.95 9.67
C LEU A 343 16.86 4.19 9.26
N ASP A 344 17.79 3.37 9.78
CA ASP A 344 19.18 3.37 9.33
C ASP A 344 19.21 3.08 7.83
N SER A 345 19.47 4.11 7.03
CA SER A 345 19.54 3.96 5.59
C SER A 345 20.66 2.97 5.27
N PRO A 346 20.40 1.93 4.44
CA PRO A 346 21.50 1.20 3.84
C PRO A 346 22.37 2.20 3.06
N GLN A 347 23.67 1.94 2.99
CA GLN A 347 24.59 2.79 2.25
C GLN A 347 24.01 3.04 0.85
N SER A 348 24.03 4.30 0.38
CA SER A 348 23.50 4.69 -0.92
C SER A 348 24.31 4.05 -2.04
N THR A 349 23.99 2.80 -2.36
CA THR A 349 24.63 1.99 -3.39
C THR A 349 23.68 1.79 -4.56
N LYS A 350 24.23 1.41 -5.72
CA LYS A 350 23.42 1.00 -6.88
C LYS A 350 22.39 -0.08 -6.53
N MET A 351 22.76 -1.00 -5.63
CA MET A 351 21.87 -2.09 -5.17
C MET A 351 20.66 -1.58 -4.38
N SER A 352 20.80 -0.50 -3.62
CA SER A 352 19.69 0.14 -2.91
C SER A 352 18.68 0.75 -3.89
N GLN A 353 19.16 1.37 -4.97
CA GLN A 353 18.29 1.91 -6.02
C GLN A 353 17.58 0.79 -6.80
N ASP A 354 18.28 -0.29 -7.13
CA ASP A 354 17.67 -1.46 -7.79
C ASP A 354 16.59 -2.11 -6.90
N ALA A 355 16.80 -2.13 -5.57
CA ALA A 355 15.77 -2.58 -4.62
C ALA A 355 14.55 -1.67 -4.62
N ARG A 356 14.75 -0.35 -4.62
CA ARG A 356 13.68 0.64 -4.68
C ARG A 356 12.82 0.47 -5.93
N ASP A 357 13.47 0.36 -7.09
CA ASP A 357 12.79 0.23 -8.37
C ASP A 357 12.04 -1.10 -8.47
N TYR A 358 12.62 -2.18 -7.94
CA TYR A 358 11.95 -3.47 -7.86
C TYR A 358 10.70 -3.44 -6.97
N VAL A 359 10.83 -2.95 -5.73
CA VAL A 359 9.76 -2.94 -4.72
C VAL A 359 8.57 -2.06 -5.12
N ARG A 360 8.82 -0.98 -5.86
CA ARG A 360 7.78 -0.05 -6.32
C ARG A 360 7.08 -0.49 -7.61
N ASN A 361 7.61 -1.50 -8.31
CA ASN A 361 7.09 -1.98 -9.60
C ASN A 361 6.83 -3.51 -9.59
N LEU A 362 6.30 -4.03 -8.48
CA LEU A 362 5.96 -5.44 -8.37
C LEU A 362 4.95 -5.84 -9.45
N ARG A 363 5.21 -6.97 -10.12
CA ARG A 363 4.24 -7.61 -11.02
C ARG A 363 3.82 -8.93 -10.41
N VAL A 364 2.52 -9.14 -10.29
CA VAL A 364 1.97 -10.28 -9.54
C VAL A 364 0.86 -10.97 -10.33
N ILE A 365 0.65 -12.24 -10.03
CA ILE A 365 -0.53 -13.00 -10.40
C ILE A 365 -1.50 -12.91 -9.21
N ASP A 366 -2.66 -12.30 -9.41
CA ASP A 366 -3.73 -12.23 -8.41
C ASP A 366 -4.86 -13.26 -8.67
N ASN A 367 -4.76 -14.04 -9.75
CA ASN A 367 -5.67 -15.15 -10.04
C ASN A 367 -5.27 -16.40 -9.23
N GLN A 368 -5.99 -16.66 -8.13
CA GLN A 368 -5.75 -17.81 -7.25
C GLN A 368 -5.85 -19.16 -7.98
N ARG A 369 -6.72 -19.32 -8.98
CA ARG A 369 -6.83 -20.58 -9.74
C ARG A 369 -5.55 -20.85 -10.52
N ARG A 370 -4.99 -19.83 -11.18
CA ARG A 370 -3.71 -19.92 -11.89
C ARG A 370 -2.57 -20.27 -10.94
N LEU A 371 -2.49 -19.62 -9.78
CA LEU A 371 -1.48 -19.89 -8.76
C LEU A 371 -1.54 -21.34 -8.25
N THR A 372 -2.75 -21.83 -7.96
CA THR A 372 -2.96 -23.23 -7.54
C THR A 372 -2.55 -24.22 -8.63
N GLN A 373 -2.85 -23.94 -9.90
CA GLN A 373 -2.40 -24.77 -11.03
C GLN A 373 -0.88 -24.79 -11.17
N LEU A 374 -0.21 -23.64 -11.06
CA LEU A 374 1.25 -23.56 -11.07
C LEU A 374 1.86 -24.38 -9.92
N SER A 375 1.33 -24.23 -8.70
CA SER A 375 1.76 -25.02 -7.56
C SER A 375 1.62 -26.54 -7.77
N HIS A 376 0.49 -26.99 -8.35
CA HIS A 376 0.30 -28.41 -8.68
C HIS A 376 1.27 -28.92 -9.74
N LYS A 377 1.69 -28.08 -10.69
CA LYS A 377 2.74 -28.42 -11.66
C LYS A 377 4.13 -28.54 -11.01
N LEU A 378 4.39 -27.80 -9.94
CA LEU A 378 5.65 -27.89 -9.18
C LEU A 378 5.73 -29.18 -8.35
N GLU A 379 4.67 -29.49 -7.61
CA GLU A 379 4.60 -30.65 -6.73
C GLU A 379 3.20 -31.26 -6.84
N ALA A 380 3.07 -32.47 -7.39
CA ALA A 380 1.80 -33.19 -7.49
C ALA A 380 1.23 -33.50 -6.09
N ARG A 381 -0.10 -33.68 -5.97
CA ARG A 381 -0.70 -34.16 -4.71
C ARG A 381 -0.18 -35.57 -4.43
N ARG A 382 0.37 -35.82 -3.24
CA ARG A 382 0.62 -37.20 -2.77
C ARG A 382 -0.76 -37.89 -2.72
N SER A 383 -0.90 -38.98 -3.47
CA SER A 383 -2.10 -39.83 -3.53
C SER A 383 -2.37 -40.52 -2.22
#